data_AF-A0A7X6XF77-F1
#
_entry.id   AF-A0A7X6XF77-F1
#
_cell.length_a   1.000
_cell.length_b   1.000
_cell.length_c   1.000
_cell.angle_alpha   90.00
_cell.angle_beta   90.00
_cell.angle_gamma   90.00
#
_symmetry.space_group_name_H-M   'P 1'
#
loop_
_entity.id
_entity.type
_entity.pdbx_description
1 polymer ?
#
loop_
_entity_poly.entity_id
_entity_poly.type
_entity_poly.pdbx_seq_one_letter_code
_entity_poly.pdbx_strand_id
1 'polypeptide(L)'
;MRVNTMIVSTLISLFLLAGSFQAIGAKSTLNIYTANELHMEQSNPPKAGGKIIELPDIDPMYAGGSSEMTRFIAASLRYPREAADNNIQGLVVYNFVVELDGTLSDFELMHRAHPLLDAEALRIIQSMPAWRPAVYKGQNVRARQYVPMYFKLNKDGYRASTATQRKVMPLDPNEDIFTIVDQMPQFPTGEEGLGRFLSEYIRYPSRAREEGIQGRILCSFIVRKDGTVSNVEVVNGLHNELDNEALRVLSMMPKWTPGMNDNEAVSVKCILPIDFTIDEDAMVLKD
;
A
#
# COMPACT_ATOMS: atom_id res chain seq x y z
N MET A 1 61.50 17.15 -45.37
CA MET A 1 60.78 18.44 -45.31
C MET A 1 59.48 18.25 -46.05
N ARG A 2 58.26 18.26 -45.50
CA ARG A 2 57.69 18.52 -44.17
C ARG A 2 56.63 17.44 -43.91
N VAL A 3 56.46 17.11 -42.64
CA VAL A 3 55.49 16.15 -42.09
C VAL A 3 54.18 16.88 -41.77
N ASN A 4 53.06 16.15 -41.87
CA ASN A 4 51.84 16.16 -41.03
C ASN A 4 50.55 16.23 -41.87
N THR A 5 49.71 15.19 -41.96
CA THR A 5 48.97 14.38 -40.94
C THR A 5 47.59 14.99 -40.63
N MET A 6 46.57 14.14 -40.86
CA MET A 6 45.31 14.01 -40.11
C MET A 6 44.00 14.73 -40.52
N ILE A 7 43.02 13.87 -40.84
CA ILE A 7 41.68 13.70 -40.24
C ILE A 7 40.49 13.84 -41.19
N VAL A 8 39.71 12.74 -41.18
CA VAL A 8 38.47 12.45 -41.88
C VAL A 8 37.32 13.26 -41.26
N SER A 9 36.49 13.85 -42.11
CA SER A 9 35.27 14.58 -41.76
C SER A 9 34.06 13.92 -42.40
N THR A 10 32.98 13.92 -41.61
CA THR A 10 31.65 13.33 -41.75
C THR A 10 30.76 14.05 -42.80
N LEU A 11 29.67 13.37 -43.19
CA LEU A 11 28.28 13.85 -43.37
C LEU A 11 27.60 13.81 -44.76
N ILE A 12 26.36 13.29 -44.68
CA ILE A 12 25.12 13.61 -45.41
C ILE A 12 24.93 12.98 -46.80
N SER A 13 23.90 12.15 -46.89
CA SER A 13 23.01 12.14 -48.05
C SER A 13 21.56 11.93 -47.64
N LEU A 14 20.78 12.94 -48.01
CA LEU A 14 19.35 13.16 -47.93
C LEU A 14 18.65 12.35 -49.03
N PHE A 15 17.54 11.67 -48.75
CA PHE A 15 16.53 11.39 -49.78
C PHE A 15 15.13 11.36 -49.17
N LEU A 16 14.31 12.31 -49.62
CA LEU A 16 12.85 12.33 -49.49
C LEU A 16 12.27 11.67 -50.73
N LEU A 17 11.27 10.80 -50.57
CA LEU A 17 10.23 10.66 -51.59
C LEU A 17 8.90 10.28 -50.92
N ALA A 18 7.87 11.04 -51.29
CA ALA A 18 6.51 10.94 -50.83
C ALA A 18 5.76 9.76 -51.46
N GLY A 19 4.78 9.22 -50.73
CA GLY A 19 3.85 8.20 -51.21
C GLY A 19 2.69 7.95 -50.26
N SER A 20 1.63 8.73 -50.44
CA SER A 20 0.19 8.41 -50.30
C SER A 20 -0.34 7.49 -49.18
N PHE A 21 -1.25 8.09 -48.41
CA PHE A 21 -2.21 7.50 -47.46
C PHE A 21 -3.14 6.45 -48.08
N GLN A 22 -3.31 5.30 -47.41
CA GLN A 22 -4.58 4.59 -47.31
C GLN A 22 -4.61 3.79 -45.99
N ALA A 23 -5.58 4.10 -45.14
CA ALA A 23 -5.82 3.44 -43.86
C ALA A 23 -6.61 2.14 -44.04
N ILE A 24 -6.12 1.03 -43.47
CA ILE A 24 -6.91 -0.17 -43.15
C ILE A 24 -6.42 -0.69 -41.80
N GLY A 25 -7.37 -1.04 -40.93
CA GLY A 25 -7.20 -1.14 -39.48
C GLY A 25 -6.23 -2.20 -38.98
N ALA A 26 -5.49 -1.83 -37.93
CA ALA A 26 -4.82 -2.75 -37.03
C ALA A 26 -5.36 -2.51 -35.62
N LYS A 27 -5.97 -3.56 -35.05
CA LYS A 27 -6.43 -3.61 -33.66
C LYS A 27 -5.26 -3.25 -32.74
N SER A 28 -5.40 -2.16 -32.00
CA SER A 28 -4.47 -1.75 -30.95
C SER A 28 -4.63 -2.67 -29.74
N THR A 29 -3.87 -3.77 -29.70
CA THR A 29 -3.48 -4.38 -28.43
C THR A 29 -2.44 -3.47 -27.79
N LEU A 30 -2.91 -2.46 -27.06
CA LEU A 30 -2.02 -1.67 -26.21
C LEU A 30 -1.67 -2.54 -24.99
N ASN A 31 -0.45 -3.05 -25.00
CA ASN A 31 0.20 -3.73 -23.89
C ASN A 31 0.04 -2.90 -22.60
N ILE A 32 -0.72 -3.43 -21.64
CA ILE A 32 -0.85 -2.93 -20.27
C ILE A 32 0.40 -3.22 -19.41
N TYR A 33 1.52 -3.61 -20.02
CA TYR A 33 2.73 -4.05 -19.32
C TYR A 33 3.86 -3.01 -19.25
N THR A 34 3.66 -1.77 -19.71
CA THR A 34 4.75 -0.76 -19.77
C THR A 34 4.62 0.37 -18.73
N ALA A 35 3.65 0.30 -17.81
CA ALA A 35 3.49 1.30 -16.74
C ALA A 35 4.24 0.93 -15.44
N ASN A 36 4.77 -0.28 -15.32
CA ASN A 36 5.44 -0.74 -14.09
C ASN A 36 6.92 -0.29 -13.96
N GLU A 37 7.54 0.25 -15.02
CA GLU A 37 8.99 0.54 -15.01
C GLU A 37 9.35 2.03 -14.82
N LEU A 38 8.40 2.96 -14.88
CA LEU A 38 8.73 4.40 -14.93
C LEU A 38 8.78 5.14 -13.58
N HIS A 39 8.44 4.52 -12.44
CA HIS A 39 8.30 5.24 -11.15
C HIS A 39 9.02 4.60 -9.94
N MET A 40 10.07 3.80 -10.15
CA MET A 40 10.90 3.29 -9.04
C MET A 40 12.00 4.28 -8.57
N GLU A 41 12.13 5.47 -9.16
CA GLU A 41 13.28 6.36 -8.93
C GLU A 41 13.07 7.49 -7.88
N GLN A 42 12.00 7.48 -7.08
CA GLN A 42 11.73 8.55 -6.10
C GLN A 42 11.54 8.10 -4.65
N SER A 43 11.99 6.91 -4.26
CA SER A 43 12.19 6.63 -2.84
C SER A 43 13.59 7.09 -2.44
N ASN A 44 13.69 7.97 -1.45
CA ASN A 44 14.97 8.16 -0.76
C ASN A 44 15.33 6.81 -0.14
N PRO A 45 16.47 6.20 -0.48
CA PRO A 45 16.85 4.91 0.09
C PRO A 45 16.93 5.03 1.62
N PRO A 46 16.86 3.90 2.36
CA PRO A 46 17.04 3.91 3.80
C PRO A 46 18.30 4.69 4.15
N LYS A 47 18.25 5.58 5.15
CA LYS A 47 19.46 6.30 5.57
C LYS A 47 20.53 5.27 5.98
N ALA A 48 21.79 5.53 5.65
CA ALA A 48 22.89 4.67 6.10
C ALA A 48 22.90 4.64 7.63
N GLY A 49 22.71 3.46 8.23
CA GLY A 49 22.44 3.29 9.66
C GLY A 49 22.20 1.82 10.03
N GLY A 50 21.96 1.55 11.31
CA GLY A 50 21.82 0.19 11.89
C GLY A 50 20.71 -0.68 11.25
N LYS A 51 20.63 -1.94 11.68
CA LYS A 51 19.66 -2.92 11.19
C LYS A 51 18.22 -2.40 11.33
N ILE A 52 17.41 -2.57 10.28
CA ILE A 52 15.96 -2.37 10.33
C ILE A 52 15.35 -3.59 11.04
N ILE A 53 14.61 -3.35 12.11
CA ILE A 53 13.93 -4.36 12.89
C ILE A 53 12.50 -4.48 12.36
N GLU A 54 12.17 -5.64 11.80
CA GLU A 54 10.87 -5.89 11.16
C GLU A 54 9.73 -6.02 12.20
N LEU A 55 10.03 -6.56 13.38
CA LEU A 55 9.07 -6.76 14.47
C LEU A 55 9.66 -6.21 15.78
N PRO A 56 9.56 -4.90 16.03
CA PRO A 56 9.99 -4.32 17.29
C PRO A 56 9.03 -4.68 18.43
N ASP A 57 9.50 -4.55 19.68
CA ASP A 57 8.64 -4.73 20.86
C ASP A 57 7.58 -3.63 20.95
N ILE A 58 7.94 -2.42 20.49
CA ILE A 58 7.05 -1.28 20.36
C ILE A 58 7.22 -0.71 18.95
N ASP A 59 6.12 -0.73 18.18
CA ASP A 59 6.08 -0.18 16.83
C ASP A 59 6.39 1.32 16.78
N PRO A 60 6.93 1.83 15.66
CA PRO A 60 7.04 3.26 15.44
C PRO A 60 5.67 3.92 15.52
N MET A 61 5.61 5.07 16.18
CA MET A 61 4.35 5.76 16.43
C MET A 61 4.42 7.21 16.00
N TYR A 62 3.42 7.64 15.21
CA TYR A 62 3.24 9.04 14.90
C TYR A 62 3.15 9.86 16.20
N ALA A 63 3.76 11.04 16.24
CA ALA A 63 3.74 11.86 17.43
C ALA A 63 2.28 12.21 17.83
N GLY A 64 1.84 11.74 19.00
CA GLY A 64 0.44 11.88 19.45
C GLY A 64 -0.50 10.74 19.05
N GLY A 65 0.01 9.68 18.39
CA GLY A 65 -0.74 8.48 18.05
C GLY A 65 -1.53 8.57 16.75
N SER A 66 -2.33 7.53 16.49
CA SER A 66 -3.11 7.38 15.24
C SER A 66 -4.14 8.48 15.01
N SER A 67 -4.75 9.00 16.09
CA SER A 67 -5.71 10.11 16.01
C SER A 67 -5.07 11.41 15.49
N GLU A 68 -3.88 11.74 15.99
CA GLU A 68 -3.14 12.93 15.53
C GLU A 68 -2.60 12.74 14.11
N MET A 69 -2.15 11.52 13.76
CA MET A 69 -1.79 11.17 12.39
C MET A 69 -2.98 11.40 11.44
N THR A 70 -4.16 10.91 11.81
CA THR A 70 -5.38 11.05 11.01
C THR A 70 -5.74 12.52 10.82
N ARG A 71 -5.64 13.33 11.89
CA ARG A 71 -5.85 14.77 11.84
C ARG A 71 -4.84 15.46 10.92
N PHE A 72 -3.56 15.10 11.03
CA PHE A 72 -2.51 15.65 10.19
C PHE A 72 -2.74 15.33 8.71
N ILE A 73 -3.05 14.07 8.38
CA ILE A 73 -3.37 13.65 7.02
C ILE A 73 -4.56 14.46 6.49
N ALA A 74 -5.64 14.56 7.25
CA ALA A 74 -6.83 15.31 6.85
C ALA A 74 -6.54 16.82 6.64
N ALA A 75 -5.72 17.43 7.51
CA ALA A 75 -5.34 18.85 7.39
C ALA A 75 -4.34 19.10 6.26
N SER A 76 -3.50 18.11 5.94
CA SER A 76 -2.47 18.21 4.91
C SER A 76 -2.99 17.85 3.54
N LEU A 77 -4.09 17.10 3.45
CA LEU A 77 -4.66 16.60 2.20
C LEU A 77 -5.06 17.72 1.26
N ARG A 78 -4.45 17.70 0.07
CA ARG A 78 -4.79 18.52 -1.08
C ARG A 78 -5.30 17.59 -2.16
N TYR A 79 -6.62 17.39 -2.18
CA TYR A 79 -7.23 16.51 -3.17
C TYR A 79 -6.87 16.97 -4.59
N PRO A 80 -6.24 16.13 -5.43
CA PRO A 80 -5.88 16.52 -6.79
C PRO A 80 -7.13 16.95 -7.56
N ARG A 81 -7.10 18.13 -8.19
CA ARG A 81 -8.28 18.70 -8.85
C ARG A 81 -8.84 17.77 -9.92
N GLU A 82 -7.96 17.19 -10.74
CA GLU A 82 -8.34 16.22 -11.77
C GLU A 82 -8.96 14.95 -11.16
N ALA A 83 -8.44 14.47 -10.02
CA ALA A 83 -9.05 13.35 -9.32
C ALA A 83 -10.46 13.71 -8.81
N ALA A 84 -10.63 14.91 -8.26
CA ALA A 84 -11.93 15.39 -7.82
C ALA A 84 -12.92 15.58 -8.96
N ASP A 85 -12.51 16.20 -10.07
CA ASP A 85 -13.35 16.44 -11.25
C ASP A 85 -13.83 15.12 -11.88
N ASN A 86 -13.01 14.06 -11.78
CA ASN A 86 -13.33 12.72 -12.27
C ASN A 86 -13.93 11.78 -11.19
N ASN A 87 -14.24 12.27 -9.99
CA ASN A 87 -14.73 11.48 -8.84
C ASN A 87 -13.84 10.27 -8.49
N ILE A 88 -12.54 10.37 -8.75
CA ILE A 88 -11.56 9.33 -8.42
C ILE A 88 -11.38 9.32 -6.91
N GLN A 89 -11.58 8.17 -6.29
CA GLN A 89 -11.44 7.91 -4.86
C GLN A 89 -10.73 6.58 -4.67
N GLY A 90 -10.12 6.35 -3.51
CA GLY A 90 -9.56 5.03 -3.23
C GLY A 90 -8.55 4.98 -2.11
N LEU A 91 -8.17 3.75 -1.76
CA LEU A 91 -7.17 3.46 -0.73
C LEU A 91 -5.76 3.46 -1.33
N VAL A 92 -4.88 4.28 -0.77
CA VAL A 92 -3.45 4.23 -1.05
C VAL A 92 -2.74 3.73 0.20
N VAL A 93 -1.84 2.75 0.07
CA VAL A 93 -1.05 2.23 1.19
C VAL A 93 0.42 2.31 0.84
N TYR A 94 1.17 3.07 1.63
CA TYR A 94 2.63 3.10 1.59
C TYR A 94 3.21 2.36 2.78
N ASN A 95 4.32 1.68 2.54
CA ASN A 95 5.29 1.21 3.53
C ASN A 95 6.51 2.13 3.50
N PHE A 96 7.18 2.31 4.63
CA PHE A 96 8.38 3.12 4.76
C PHE A 96 9.17 2.75 6.01
N VAL A 97 10.43 3.15 6.06
CA VAL A 97 11.30 3.02 7.23
C VAL A 97 11.17 4.26 8.10
N VAL A 98 10.84 4.06 9.37
CA VAL A 98 10.99 5.09 10.42
C VAL A 98 12.42 5.03 10.96
N GLU A 99 13.14 6.13 10.80
CA GLU A 99 14.53 6.28 11.22
C GLU A 99 14.66 6.59 12.72
N LEU A 100 15.88 6.47 13.26
CA LEU A 100 16.15 6.74 14.70
C LEU A 100 15.86 8.19 15.11
N ASP A 101 15.99 9.12 14.17
CA ASP A 101 15.65 10.54 14.34
C ASP A 101 14.16 10.83 14.12
N GLY A 102 13.35 9.80 13.84
CA GLY A 102 11.93 9.88 13.54
C GLY A 102 11.61 10.28 12.10
N THR A 103 12.60 10.58 11.27
CA THR A 103 12.35 10.87 9.85
C THR A 103 11.94 9.61 9.08
N LEU A 104 11.31 9.81 7.93
CA LEU A 104 10.81 8.71 7.09
C LEU A 104 11.68 8.55 5.84
N SER A 105 11.93 7.31 5.43
CA SER A 105 12.65 6.98 4.20
C SER A 105 12.12 5.68 3.58
N ASP A 106 12.65 5.27 2.44
CA ASP A 106 12.34 3.99 1.77
C ASP A 106 10.86 3.76 1.50
N PHE A 107 10.23 4.73 0.81
CA PHE A 107 8.79 4.70 0.51
C PHE A 107 8.47 3.68 -0.57
N GLU A 108 7.72 2.65 -0.19
CA GLU A 108 7.25 1.58 -1.06
C GLU A 108 5.72 1.63 -1.17
N LEU A 109 5.21 1.78 -2.38
CA LEU A 109 3.77 1.81 -2.62
C LEU A 109 3.22 0.37 -2.69
N MET A 110 2.53 -0.06 -1.63
CA MET A 110 2.00 -1.43 -1.49
C MET A 110 0.63 -1.60 -2.14
N HIS A 111 -0.22 -0.57 -2.06
CA HIS A 111 -1.55 -0.59 -2.68
C HIS A 111 -1.81 0.74 -3.37
N ARG A 112 -2.20 0.66 -4.64
CA ARG A 112 -2.49 1.81 -5.50
C ARG A 112 -3.99 2.04 -5.60
N ALA A 113 -4.38 3.30 -5.67
CA ALA A 113 -5.74 3.66 -6.06
C ALA A 113 -5.75 4.27 -7.45
N HIS A 114 -4.97 5.33 -7.64
CA HIS A 114 -4.85 6.04 -8.89
C HIS A 114 -3.57 6.88 -8.82
N PRO A 115 -2.78 7.04 -9.91
CA PRO A 115 -1.51 7.76 -9.87
C PRO A 115 -1.56 9.15 -9.22
N LEU A 116 -2.67 9.88 -9.42
CA LEU A 116 -2.90 11.19 -8.78
C LEU A 116 -3.01 11.10 -7.26
N LEU A 117 -3.71 10.09 -6.74
CA LEU A 117 -3.88 9.86 -5.30
C LEU A 117 -2.60 9.28 -4.71
N ASP A 118 -1.92 8.39 -5.44
CA ASP A 118 -0.64 7.79 -5.05
C ASP A 118 0.42 8.89 -4.82
N ALA A 119 0.52 9.85 -5.75
CA ALA A 119 1.44 10.98 -5.63
C ALA A 119 1.09 11.92 -4.46
N GLU A 120 -0.20 12.19 -4.24
CA GLU A 120 -0.64 13.04 -3.12
C GLU A 120 -0.39 12.36 -1.76
N ALA A 121 -0.61 11.04 -1.68
CA ALA A 121 -0.26 10.24 -0.51
C ALA A 121 1.23 10.35 -0.17
N LEU A 122 2.10 10.14 -1.17
CA LEU A 122 3.55 10.27 -0.98
C LEU A 122 3.93 11.67 -0.48
N ARG A 123 3.34 12.73 -1.04
CA ARG A 123 3.59 14.12 -0.61
C ARG A 123 3.21 14.34 0.85
N ILE A 124 2.06 13.81 1.29
CA ILE A 124 1.62 13.91 2.68
C ILE A 124 2.60 13.18 3.59
N ILE A 125 2.97 11.94 3.26
CA ILE A 125 3.91 11.13 4.05
C ILE A 125 5.26 11.84 4.16
N GLN A 126 5.81 12.33 3.06
CA GLN A 126 7.09 13.05 3.05
C GLN A 126 7.05 14.35 3.87
N SER A 127 5.86 14.91 4.11
CA SER A 127 5.67 16.10 4.94
C SER A 127 5.37 15.81 6.42
N MET A 128 5.26 14.53 6.80
CA MET A 128 4.98 14.16 8.18
C MET A 128 6.10 14.64 9.12
N PRO A 129 5.76 15.12 10.32
CA PRO A 129 6.76 15.43 11.33
C PRO A 129 7.49 14.16 11.78
N ALA A 130 8.61 14.33 12.49
CA ALA A 130 9.35 13.21 13.04
C ALA A 130 8.47 12.32 13.92
N TRP A 131 8.51 11.02 13.65
CA TRP A 131 7.83 9.97 14.40
C TRP A 131 8.63 9.59 15.65
N ARG A 132 7.96 8.94 16.60
CA ARG A 132 8.67 8.20 17.65
C ARG A 132 9.24 6.93 17.01
N PRO A 133 10.56 6.68 17.12
CA PRO A 133 11.16 5.45 16.60
C PRO A 133 10.62 4.23 17.34
N ALA A 134 10.79 3.05 16.73
CA ALA A 134 10.49 1.78 17.35
C ALA A 134 11.40 1.51 18.55
N VAL A 135 10.96 0.64 19.46
CA VAL A 135 11.78 0.13 20.56
C VAL A 135 11.91 -1.38 20.43
N TYR A 136 13.14 -1.87 20.51
CA TYR A 136 13.44 -3.29 20.56
C TYR A 136 14.53 -3.54 21.61
N LYS A 137 14.27 -4.47 22.53
CA LYS A 137 15.14 -4.79 23.68
C LYS A 137 15.53 -3.53 24.47
N GLY A 138 14.57 -2.62 24.65
CA GLY A 138 14.74 -1.36 25.37
C GLY A 138 15.55 -0.28 24.64
N GLN A 139 15.95 -0.51 23.38
CA GLN A 139 16.72 0.44 22.58
C GLN A 139 15.88 0.97 21.42
N ASN A 140 16.10 2.23 21.06
CA ASN A 140 15.48 2.80 19.86
C ASN A 140 16.09 2.15 18.61
N VAL A 141 15.23 1.68 17.72
CA VAL A 141 15.61 1.01 16.48
C VAL A 141 14.87 1.60 15.28
N ARG A 142 15.42 1.35 14.10
CA ARG A 142 14.75 1.60 12.83
C ARG A 142 13.76 0.47 12.59
N ALA A 143 12.57 0.77 12.09
CA ALA A 143 11.59 -0.26 11.75
C ALA A 143 10.73 0.17 10.58
N ARG A 144 10.18 -0.81 9.85
CA ARG A 144 9.20 -0.55 8.79
C ARG A 144 7.84 -0.25 9.39
N GLN A 145 7.11 0.66 8.75
CA GLN A 145 5.74 0.99 9.10
C GLN A 145 4.92 1.25 7.84
N TYR A 146 3.65 0.90 7.89
CA TYR A 146 2.70 1.16 6.81
C TYR A 146 1.63 2.17 7.25
N VAL A 147 1.13 2.94 6.30
CA VAL A 147 0.03 3.89 6.53
C VAL A 147 -1.02 3.75 5.43
N PRO A 148 -2.23 3.27 5.77
CA PRO A 148 -3.37 3.32 4.86
C PRO A 148 -3.96 4.74 4.83
N MET A 149 -4.05 5.33 3.64
CA MET A 149 -4.71 6.62 3.40
C MET A 149 -5.94 6.45 2.51
N TYR A 150 -7.08 6.79 3.08
CA TYR A 150 -8.37 6.76 2.41
C TYR A 150 -8.68 8.12 1.76
N PHE A 151 -8.64 8.18 0.43
CA PHE A 151 -8.99 9.39 -0.32
C PHE A 151 -10.49 9.44 -0.60
N LYS A 152 -11.23 10.07 0.32
CA LYS A 152 -12.67 10.31 0.18
C LYS A 152 -12.96 11.76 -0.19
N LEU A 153 -13.85 11.98 -1.16
CA LEU A 153 -14.35 13.31 -1.47
C LEU A 153 -15.38 13.72 -0.41
N ASN A 154 -15.05 14.74 0.39
CA ASN A 154 -15.97 15.34 1.37
C ASN A 154 -16.76 16.48 0.70
N LYS A 155 -18.09 16.40 0.79
CA LYS A 155 -19.05 17.27 0.08
C LYS A 155 -18.98 18.76 0.46
N ASP A 156 -18.35 19.11 1.60
CA ASP A 156 -18.35 20.49 2.13
C ASP A 156 -17.15 21.35 1.66
N GLY A 157 -16.10 20.73 1.11
CA GLY A 157 -14.85 21.42 0.75
C GLY A 157 -14.75 21.93 -0.69
N TYR A 158 -15.64 21.47 -1.59
CA TYR A 158 -15.68 21.91 -2.98
C TYR A 158 -17.00 22.63 -3.24
N ARG A 159 -16.97 23.97 -3.21
CA ARG A 159 -18.07 24.80 -3.71
C ARG A 159 -18.18 24.59 -5.22
N ALA A 160 -18.90 23.54 -5.64
CA ALA A 160 -19.37 23.42 -7.01
C ALA A 160 -20.83 22.98 -7.01
N SER A 161 -21.64 23.88 -7.55
CA SER A 161 -23.04 23.76 -7.92
C SER A 161 -23.41 22.43 -8.56
N THR A 162 -24.71 22.14 -8.44
CA THR A 162 -25.52 21.11 -9.09
C THR A 162 -25.51 19.72 -8.45
N ALA A 163 -26.60 19.47 -7.72
CA ALA A 163 -27.00 18.19 -7.17
C ALA A 163 -27.11 17.13 -8.28
N THR A 164 -26.15 16.22 -8.30
CA THR A 164 -26.39 14.84 -8.69
C THR A 164 -25.96 14.03 -7.48
N GLN A 165 -26.86 13.23 -6.90
CA GLN A 165 -26.50 12.25 -5.89
C GLN A 165 -25.41 11.35 -6.50
N ARG A 166 -24.20 11.37 -5.94
CA ARG A 166 -23.05 10.67 -6.52
C ARG A 166 -22.57 9.57 -5.59
N LYS A 167 -22.91 8.35 -6.03
CA LYS A 167 -22.53 7.03 -5.54
C LYS A 167 -21.00 6.89 -5.56
N VAL A 168 -20.39 6.42 -4.47
CA VAL A 168 -18.97 5.99 -4.49
C VAL A 168 -18.83 4.95 -5.60
N MET A 169 -17.80 5.08 -6.44
CA MET A 169 -17.60 4.11 -7.52
C MET A 169 -16.88 2.86 -6.99
N PRO A 170 -17.33 1.66 -7.41
CA PRO A 170 -16.56 0.45 -7.19
C PRO A 170 -15.17 0.53 -7.82
N LEU A 171 -14.19 -0.05 -7.14
CA LEU A 171 -12.89 -0.44 -7.69
C LEU A 171 -13.04 -1.34 -8.93
N ASP A 172 -13.95 -2.32 -8.85
CA ASP A 172 -14.35 -3.15 -9.99
C ASP A 172 -15.86 -2.99 -10.23
N PRO A 173 -16.27 -2.28 -11.30
CA PRO A 173 -17.68 -2.10 -11.64
C PRO A 173 -18.43 -3.39 -12.00
N ASN A 174 -17.73 -4.48 -12.36
CA ASN A 174 -18.39 -5.76 -12.65
C ASN A 174 -18.70 -6.54 -11.37
N GLU A 175 -17.96 -6.27 -10.29
CA GLU A 175 -18.08 -7.00 -9.02
C GLU A 175 -18.58 -6.13 -7.85
N ASP A 176 -18.83 -4.83 -8.07
CA ASP A 176 -19.27 -3.84 -7.08
C ASP A 176 -18.40 -3.87 -5.80
N ILE A 177 -17.08 -3.95 -5.96
CA ILE A 177 -16.10 -3.97 -4.85
C ILE A 177 -15.62 -2.55 -4.58
N PHE A 178 -15.68 -2.09 -3.33
CA PHE A 178 -15.26 -0.76 -2.91
C PHE A 178 -13.96 -0.83 -2.11
N THR A 179 -13.14 0.22 -2.11
CA THR A 179 -12.00 0.34 -1.16
C THR A 179 -12.26 1.35 -0.05
N ILE A 180 -13.30 2.18 -0.22
CA ILE A 180 -13.72 3.22 0.73
C ILE A 180 -15.24 3.25 0.75
N VAL A 181 -15.80 3.36 1.95
CA VAL A 181 -17.25 3.42 2.17
C VAL A 181 -17.57 4.40 3.31
N ASP A 182 -18.83 4.56 3.71
CA ASP A 182 -19.23 5.40 4.83
C ASP A 182 -18.89 4.75 6.18
N GLN A 183 -19.08 3.44 6.28
CA GLN A 183 -18.69 2.64 7.44
C GLN A 183 -17.88 1.45 6.96
N MET A 184 -16.61 1.37 7.37
CA MET A 184 -15.74 0.25 6.99
C MET A 184 -16.22 -1.05 7.62
N PRO A 185 -15.94 -2.21 6.98
CA PRO A 185 -16.19 -3.50 7.59
C PRO A 185 -15.54 -3.63 8.96
N GLN A 186 -16.21 -4.36 9.86
CA GLN A 186 -15.72 -4.58 11.22
C GLN A 186 -15.72 -6.07 11.55
N PHE A 187 -14.64 -6.54 12.16
CA PHE A 187 -14.60 -7.88 12.73
C PHE A 187 -15.67 -7.98 13.84
N PRO A 188 -16.36 -9.12 14.01
CA PRO A 188 -17.53 -9.21 14.90
C PRO A 188 -17.31 -8.77 16.35
N THR A 189 -16.09 -8.92 16.83
CA THR A 189 -15.66 -8.61 18.20
C THR A 189 -14.69 -7.43 18.25
N GLY A 190 -14.67 -6.61 17.18
CA GLY A 190 -13.76 -5.48 17.03
C GLY A 190 -12.30 -5.88 16.82
N GLU A 191 -11.41 -4.90 16.87
CA GLU A 191 -9.98 -5.08 16.61
C GLU A 191 -9.29 -6.00 17.63
N GLU A 192 -9.62 -5.88 18.93
CA GLU A 192 -9.10 -6.78 19.96
C GLU A 192 -9.52 -8.24 19.70
N GLY A 193 -10.74 -8.43 19.23
CA GLY A 193 -11.27 -9.73 18.87
C GLY A 193 -10.61 -10.34 17.64
N LEU A 194 -10.27 -9.51 16.64
CA LEU A 194 -9.47 -9.91 15.50
C LEU A 194 -8.06 -10.33 15.95
N GLY A 195 -7.41 -9.55 16.83
CA GLY A 195 -6.10 -9.90 17.39
C GLY A 195 -6.11 -11.25 18.12
N ARG A 196 -7.14 -11.51 18.93
CA ARG A 196 -7.32 -12.81 19.60
C ARG A 196 -7.57 -13.95 18.62
N PHE A 197 -8.38 -13.72 17.59
CA PHE A 197 -8.60 -14.71 16.54
C PHE A 197 -7.28 -15.06 15.84
N LEU A 198 -6.49 -14.06 15.45
CA LEU A 198 -5.19 -14.31 14.81
C LEU A 198 -4.26 -15.11 15.75
N SER A 199 -4.13 -14.72 17.01
CA SER A 199 -3.26 -15.45 17.95
C SER A 199 -3.72 -16.88 18.23
N GLU A 200 -5.02 -17.13 18.24
CA GLU A 200 -5.59 -18.47 18.47
C GLU A 200 -5.38 -19.40 17.26
N TYR A 201 -5.58 -18.87 16.05
CA TYR A 201 -5.64 -19.68 14.83
C TYR A 201 -4.33 -19.74 14.05
N ILE A 202 -3.42 -18.77 14.21
CA ILE A 202 -2.10 -18.80 13.58
C ILE A 202 -1.29 -19.96 14.16
N ARG A 203 -0.65 -20.69 13.26
CA ARG A 203 0.26 -21.80 13.52
C ARG A 203 1.55 -21.52 12.77
N TYR A 204 2.57 -21.14 13.52
CA TYR A 204 3.87 -20.90 12.96
C TYR A 204 4.43 -22.18 12.31
N PRO A 205 4.69 -22.21 10.99
CA PRO A 205 5.24 -23.37 10.30
C PRO A 205 6.62 -23.77 10.85
N SER A 206 6.83 -25.07 11.11
CA SER A 206 8.06 -25.56 11.76
C SER A 206 9.32 -25.17 11.02
N ARG A 207 9.32 -25.23 9.68
CA ARG A 207 10.50 -24.88 8.88
C ARG A 207 10.82 -23.40 8.96
N ALA A 208 9.82 -22.53 8.76
CA ALA A 208 10.02 -21.09 8.93
C ALA A 208 10.53 -20.74 10.34
N ARG A 209 10.07 -21.49 11.36
CA ARG A 209 10.53 -21.34 12.74
C ARG A 209 11.99 -21.79 12.92
N GLU A 210 12.35 -22.95 12.39
CA GLU A 210 13.72 -23.50 12.41
C GLU A 210 14.70 -22.58 11.66
N GLU A 211 14.25 -21.96 10.57
CA GLU A 211 15.01 -20.98 9.78
C GLU A 211 14.99 -19.57 10.41
N GLY A 212 14.24 -19.35 11.49
CA GLY A 212 14.18 -18.08 12.21
C GLY A 212 13.47 -16.94 11.47
N ILE A 213 12.61 -17.26 10.49
CA ILE A 213 12.00 -16.30 9.56
C ILE A 213 10.83 -15.56 10.21
N GLN A 214 11.08 -14.42 10.83
CA GLN A 214 10.06 -13.58 11.44
C GLN A 214 9.83 -12.28 10.66
N GLY A 215 8.62 -11.73 10.73
CA GLY A 215 8.29 -10.46 10.06
C GLY A 215 6.79 -10.24 9.90
N ARG A 216 6.45 -9.16 9.20
CA ARG A 216 5.07 -8.75 8.92
C ARG A 216 4.69 -9.08 7.48
N ILE A 217 3.57 -9.77 7.30
CA ILE A 217 2.96 -10.05 5.99
C ILE A 217 1.76 -9.14 5.82
N LEU A 218 1.62 -8.52 4.64
CA LEU A 218 0.44 -7.73 4.31
C LEU A 218 -0.50 -8.53 3.42
N CYS A 219 -1.74 -8.72 3.88
CA CYS A 219 -2.76 -9.41 3.13
C CYS A 219 -3.88 -8.46 2.69
N SER A 220 -4.51 -8.77 1.56
CA SER A 220 -5.78 -8.17 1.13
C SER A 220 -6.87 -9.22 1.06
N PHE A 221 -8.11 -8.80 1.29
CA PHE A 221 -9.29 -9.66 1.15
C PHE A 221 -10.53 -8.80 0.92
N ILE A 222 -11.62 -9.41 0.48
CA ILE A 222 -12.91 -8.75 0.28
C ILE A 222 -13.87 -9.22 1.35
N VAL A 223 -14.39 -8.27 2.14
CA VAL A 223 -15.58 -8.48 2.96
C VAL A 223 -16.79 -8.21 2.07
N ARG A 224 -17.57 -9.24 1.76
CA ARG A 224 -18.77 -9.12 0.93
C ARG A 224 -19.91 -8.46 1.70
N LYS A 225 -20.93 -8.00 0.97
CA LYS A 225 -22.17 -7.42 1.54
C LYS A 225 -22.91 -8.33 2.54
N ASP A 226 -22.67 -9.63 2.51
CA ASP A 226 -23.25 -10.60 3.46
C ASP A 226 -22.33 -10.92 4.65
N GLY A 227 -21.21 -10.19 4.76
CA GLY A 227 -20.18 -10.34 5.77
C GLY A 227 -19.14 -11.41 5.47
N THR A 228 -19.28 -12.23 4.42
CA THR A 228 -18.30 -13.29 4.13
C THR A 228 -16.99 -12.73 3.61
N VAL A 229 -15.89 -13.39 3.96
CA VAL A 229 -14.54 -13.06 3.47
C VAL A 229 -14.26 -13.86 2.21
N SER A 230 -13.58 -13.22 1.25
CA SER A 230 -13.22 -13.82 -0.04
C SER A 230 -12.01 -13.15 -0.67
N ASN A 231 -11.52 -13.71 -1.78
CA ASN A 231 -10.42 -13.14 -2.58
C ASN A 231 -9.23 -12.75 -1.69
N VAL A 232 -8.82 -13.68 -0.82
CA VAL A 232 -7.71 -13.48 0.09
C VAL A 232 -6.41 -13.59 -0.71
N GLU A 233 -5.56 -12.58 -0.61
CA GLU A 233 -4.32 -12.44 -1.37
C GLU A 233 -3.20 -11.92 -0.45
N VAL A 234 -1.97 -12.38 -0.69
CA VAL A 234 -0.78 -11.78 -0.07
C VAL A 234 -0.29 -10.65 -0.98
N VAL A 235 -0.30 -9.42 -0.46
CA VAL A 235 0.18 -8.21 -1.15
C VAL A 235 1.68 -8.07 -1.01
N ASN A 236 2.19 -8.33 0.20
CA ASN A 236 3.61 -8.35 0.50
C ASN A 236 3.90 -9.53 1.43
N GLY A 237 4.54 -10.56 0.88
CA GLY A 237 4.88 -11.78 1.58
C GLY A 237 6.27 -11.74 2.20
N LEU A 238 6.56 -12.75 3.00
CA LEU A 238 7.87 -12.93 3.65
C LEU A 238 8.50 -14.26 3.25
N HIS A 239 7.71 -15.32 3.30
CA HIS A 239 8.13 -16.68 3.00
C HIS A 239 6.90 -17.51 2.69
N ASN A 240 6.97 -18.35 1.66
CA ASN A 240 5.82 -19.10 1.14
C ASN A 240 5.02 -19.85 2.22
N GLU A 241 5.68 -20.43 3.23
CA GLU A 241 4.98 -21.12 4.30
C GLU A 241 4.19 -20.19 5.23
N LEU A 242 4.74 -19.01 5.55
CA LEU A 242 4.07 -18.01 6.37
C LEU A 242 2.95 -17.34 5.58
N ASP A 243 3.20 -17.07 4.30
CA ASP A 243 2.21 -16.54 3.36
C ASP A 243 1.01 -17.49 3.24
N ASN A 244 1.26 -18.79 3.06
CA ASN A 244 0.20 -19.81 3.01
C ASN A 244 -0.57 -19.93 4.34
N GLU A 245 0.13 -19.80 5.45
CA GLU A 245 -0.51 -19.82 6.77
C GLU A 245 -1.41 -18.60 6.98
N ALA A 246 -0.96 -17.41 6.57
CA ALA A 246 -1.78 -16.20 6.58
C ALA A 246 -3.03 -16.38 5.72
N LEU A 247 -2.89 -16.90 4.49
CA LEU A 247 -4.02 -17.18 3.61
C LEU A 247 -5.02 -18.17 4.24
N ARG A 248 -4.53 -19.23 4.90
CA ARG A 248 -5.36 -20.22 5.59
C ARG A 248 -6.18 -19.58 6.70
N VAL A 249 -5.54 -18.82 7.58
CA VAL A 249 -6.20 -18.19 8.74
C VAL A 249 -7.23 -17.17 8.29
N LEU A 250 -6.89 -16.34 7.30
CA LEU A 250 -7.83 -15.34 6.76
C LEU A 250 -9.04 -15.99 6.09
N SER A 251 -8.86 -17.13 5.44
CA SER A 251 -9.96 -17.90 4.85
C SER A 251 -10.90 -18.53 5.89
N MET A 252 -10.48 -18.60 7.16
CA MET A 252 -11.27 -19.12 8.28
C MET A 252 -11.98 -18.02 9.08
N MET A 253 -11.82 -16.75 8.69
CA MET A 253 -12.43 -15.64 9.42
C MET A 253 -13.96 -15.80 9.47
N PRO A 254 -14.60 -15.49 10.62
CA PRO A 254 -16.04 -15.47 10.73
C PRO A 254 -16.63 -14.40 9.82
N LYS A 255 -17.96 -14.38 9.67
CA LYS A 255 -18.64 -13.29 8.98
C LYS A 255 -18.37 -11.96 9.68
N TRP A 256 -17.92 -10.97 8.95
CA TRP A 256 -17.73 -9.59 9.40
C TRP A 256 -19.04 -8.81 9.36
N THR A 257 -19.10 -7.71 10.09
CA THR A 257 -20.06 -6.65 9.78
C THR A 257 -19.64 -6.04 8.43
N PRO A 258 -20.52 -6.05 7.41
CA PRO A 258 -20.17 -5.56 6.08
C PRO A 258 -19.94 -4.05 6.09
N GLY A 259 -19.27 -3.56 5.04
CA GLY A 259 -19.15 -2.12 4.83
C GLY A 259 -20.48 -1.52 4.39
N MET A 260 -20.74 -0.27 4.78
CA MET A 260 -21.95 0.46 4.42
C MET A 260 -21.61 1.68 3.56
N ASN A 261 -22.29 1.84 2.43
CA ASN A 261 -22.18 2.99 1.55
C ASN A 261 -23.59 3.46 1.15
N ASP A 262 -23.92 4.73 1.36
CA ASP A 262 -25.29 5.26 1.14
C ASP A 262 -26.38 4.42 1.85
N ASN A 263 -26.10 3.94 3.06
CA ASN A 263 -26.94 3.02 3.86
C ASN A 263 -27.22 1.65 3.22
N GLU A 264 -26.48 1.28 2.16
CA GLU A 264 -26.52 -0.07 1.58
C GLU A 264 -25.25 -0.85 1.94
N ALA A 265 -25.42 -2.15 2.22
CA ALA A 265 -24.30 -3.05 2.45
C ALA A 265 -23.58 -3.35 1.13
N VAL A 266 -22.28 -3.13 1.09
CA VAL A 266 -21.45 -3.29 -0.12
C VAL A 266 -20.24 -4.18 0.16
N SER A 267 -19.68 -4.75 -0.91
CA SER A 267 -18.42 -5.51 -0.83
C SER A 267 -17.25 -4.54 -0.72
N VAL A 268 -16.33 -4.77 0.22
CA VAL A 268 -15.21 -3.88 0.48
C VAL A 268 -13.89 -4.65 0.49
N LYS A 269 -12.90 -4.20 -0.27
CA LYS A 269 -11.52 -4.67 -0.20
C LYS A 269 -10.84 -4.07 1.03
N CYS A 270 -10.37 -4.95 1.91
CA CYS A 270 -9.68 -4.67 3.15
C CYS A 270 -8.20 -5.06 3.05
N ILE A 271 -7.38 -4.44 3.89
CA ILE A 271 -5.96 -4.72 4.05
C ILE A 271 -5.70 -5.02 5.54
N LEU A 272 -4.95 -6.08 5.83
CA LEU A 272 -4.62 -6.48 7.19
C LEU A 272 -3.16 -6.95 7.25
N PRO A 273 -2.30 -6.32 8.07
CA PRO A 273 -1.02 -6.91 8.42
C PRO A 273 -1.19 -8.11 9.35
N ILE A 274 -0.31 -9.10 9.21
CA ILE A 274 -0.19 -10.23 10.12
C ILE A 274 1.27 -10.36 10.52
N ASP A 275 1.51 -10.33 11.82
CA ASP A 275 2.85 -10.46 12.40
C ASP A 275 3.15 -11.91 12.77
N PHE A 276 4.28 -12.42 12.27
CA PHE A 276 4.83 -13.71 12.64
C PHE A 276 6.05 -13.50 13.53
N THR A 277 5.82 -13.52 14.84
CA THR A 277 6.86 -13.42 15.87
C THR A 277 7.31 -14.82 16.32
N ILE A 278 8.61 -14.97 16.60
CA ILE A 278 9.13 -16.14 17.32
C ILE A 278 9.37 -15.70 18.76
N ASP A 279 8.70 -16.32 19.71
CA ASP A 279 9.00 -16.12 21.13
C ASP A 279 10.42 -16.66 21.40
N GLU A 280 11.37 -15.77 21.66
CA GLU A 280 12.78 -16.14 21.93
C GLU A 280 12.90 -17.08 23.15
N ASP A 281 12.01 -16.95 24.15
CA ASP A 281 12.01 -17.77 25.37
C ASP A 281 11.71 -19.25 25.11
N ALA A 282 10.96 -19.57 24.03
CA ALA A 282 10.62 -20.95 23.70
C ALA A 282 11.78 -21.74 23.07
N MET A 283 12.86 -21.05 22.67
CA MET A 283 14.05 -21.67 22.07
C MET A 283 15.10 -22.10 23.10
N VAL A 284 15.09 -21.48 24.30
CA VAL A 284 16.11 -21.74 25.35
C VAL A 284 15.81 -23.02 26.14
N LEU A 285 14.59 -23.57 26.05
CA LEU A 285 14.17 -24.73 26.84
C LEU A 285 14.42 -26.09 26.17
N LYS A 286 15.20 -26.15 25.08
CA LYS A 286 15.50 -27.38 24.34
C LYS A 286 16.96 -27.86 24.41
N ASP A 287 17.75 -27.26 25.29
CA ASP A 287 19.11 -27.71 25.64
C ASP A 287 19.15 -28.28 27.07
#